data_AF-A0A2V9G643-F1
#
_entry.id   AF-A0A2V9G643-F1
#
_cell.length_a   1.000
_cell.length_b   1.000
_cell.length_c   1.000
_cell.angle_alpha   90.00
_cell.angle_beta   90.00
_cell.angle_gamma   90.00
#
_symmetry.space_group_name_H-M   'P 1'
#
loop_
_entity.id
_entity.type
_entity.pdbx_description
1 polymer ?
#
loop_
_entity_poly.entity_id
_entity_poly.type
_entity_poly.pdbx_seq_one_letter_code
_entity_poly.pdbx_strand_id
1 'polypeptide(L)'
;YDLRNFMDGMYDDNFYFNNPVDYLANASDPWFYHQIASCDIHLSTGTGPWENSGPTYRLSEVLSSKGIRHSLDNWGPQGGHDWPYWKHQMREYIAQLF
;
A
#
# COMPACT_ATOMS: atom_id res chain seq x y z
N TYR A 1 -3.32 -1.58 4.54
CA TYR A 1 -1.95 -2.09 4.66
C TYR A 1 -1.44 -2.14 6.11
N ASP A 2 -2.31 -2.33 7.10
CA ASP A 2 -1.93 -2.50 8.49
C ASP A 2 -2.81 -3.60 9.08
N LEU A 3 -2.18 -4.69 9.51
CA LEU A 3 -2.89 -5.88 9.96
C LEU A 3 -3.33 -5.80 11.42
N ARG A 4 -2.85 -4.82 12.21
CA ARG A 4 -3.05 -4.77 13.67
C ARG A 4 -4.52 -4.84 14.08
N ASN A 5 -5.39 -4.21 13.30
CA ASN A 5 -6.85 -4.17 13.56
C ASN A 5 -7.54 -5.54 13.44
N PHE A 6 -6.86 -6.56 12.92
CA PHE A 6 -7.41 -7.90 12.68
C PHE A 6 -6.84 -8.98 13.60
N MET A 7 -5.92 -8.62 14.50
CA MET A 7 -5.11 -9.60 15.23
C MET A 7 -5.37 -9.64 16.73
N ASP A 8 -6.35 -8.89 17.25
CA ASP A 8 -6.72 -8.89 18.68
C ASP A 8 -5.54 -8.74 19.65
N GLY A 9 -4.56 -7.92 19.26
CA GLY A 9 -3.35 -7.66 20.06
C GLY A 9 -2.26 -8.73 19.95
N MET A 10 -2.44 -9.78 19.15
CA MET A 10 -1.35 -10.69 18.81
C MET A 10 -0.29 -9.97 17.99
N TYR A 11 0.96 -10.04 18.45
CA TYR A 11 2.10 -9.43 17.79
C TYR A 11 3.35 -10.30 18.04
N ASP A 12 3.71 -11.11 17.05
CA ASP A 12 4.91 -11.93 17.04
C ASP A 12 5.76 -11.63 15.79
N ASP A 13 6.86 -12.36 15.62
CA ASP A 13 7.74 -12.20 14.47
C ASP A 13 7.00 -12.45 13.15
N ASN A 14 6.11 -13.45 13.12
CA ASN A 14 5.34 -13.76 11.92
C ASN A 14 4.41 -12.61 11.54
N PHE A 15 3.74 -11.99 12.52
CA PHE A 15 2.98 -10.77 12.30
C PHE A 15 3.87 -9.66 11.74
N TYR A 16 5.00 -9.38 12.41
CA TYR A 16 5.90 -8.29 12.05
C TYR A 16 6.39 -8.40 10.59
N PHE A 17 6.88 -9.57 10.17
CA PHE A 17 7.38 -9.77 8.81
C PHE A 17 6.27 -9.73 7.74
N ASN A 18 5.01 -9.90 8.13
CA ASN A 18 3.86 -9.82 7.23
C ASN A 18 3.06 -8.50 7.37
N ASN A 19 3.49 -7.56 8.22
CA ASN A 19 2.89 -6.23 8.34
C ASN A 19 3.78 -5.16 7.67
N PRO A 20 3.49 -4.74 6.42
CA PRO A 20 4.40 -3.93 5.63
C PRO A 20 4.78 -2.60 6.28
N VAL A 21 3.84 -1.95 6.96
CA VAL A 21 4.08 -0.66 7.63
C VAL A 21 5.08 -0.76 8.78
N ASP A 22 5.20 -1.91 9.44
CA ASP A 22 6.16 -2.14 10.52
C ASP A 22 7.50 -2.61 9.95
N TYR A 23 7.48 -3.63 9.09
CA TYR A 23 8.70 -4.21 8.53
C TYR A 23 9.47 -3.20 7.67
N LEU A 24 8.80 -2.50 6.74
CA LEU A 24 9.47 -1.52 5.87
C LEU A 24 9.98 -0.31 6.64
N ALA A 25 9.27 0.11 7.70
CA ALA A 25 9.72 1.23 8.53
C ALA A 25 11.06 0.94 9.22
N ASN A 26 11.28 -0.32 9.61
CA ASN A 26 12.49 -0.75 10.31
C ASN A 26 13.55 -1.38 9.40
N ALA A 27 13.20 -1.73 8.16
CA ALA A 27 14.15 -2.30 7.21
C ALA A 27 15.34 -1.35 7.00
N SER A 28 16.55 -1.91 7.04
CA SER A 28 17.83 -1.21 6.79
C SER A 28 18.79 -1.99 5.88
N ASP A 29 18.40 -3.20 5.44
CA ASP A 29 19.25 -4.07 4.63
C ASP A 29 19.40 -3.54 3.19
N PRO A 30 20.62 -3.15 2.76
CA PRO A 30 20.86 -2.60 1.43
C PRO A 30 20.40 -3.52 0.29
N TRP A 31 20.50 -4.84 0.46
CA TRP A 31 20.07 -5.78 -0.57
C TRP A 31 18.55 -5.68 -0.79
N PHE A 32 17.77 -5.68 0.30
CA PHE A 32 16.32 -5.53 0.26
C PHE A 32 15.90 -4.17 -0.32
N TYR A 33 16.57 -3.08 0.07
CA TYR A 33 16.30 -1.76 -0.51
C TYR A 33 16.46 -1.72 -2.01
N HIS A 34 17.53 -2.34 -2.53
CA HIS A 34 17.75 -2.40 -3.97
C HIS A 34 16.61 -3.13 -4.70
N GLN A 35 16.10 -4.22 -4.12
CA GLN A 35 14.97 -4.93 -4.70
C GLN A 35 13.72 -4.04 -4.75
N ILE A 36 13.33 -3.44 -3.63
CA ILE A 36 12.14 -2.58 -3.56
C ILE A 36 12.26 -1.35 -4.46
N ALA A 37 13.44 -0.72 -4.51
CA ALA A 37 13.69 0.46 -5.34
C ALA A 37 13.65 0.16 -6.85
N SER A 38 13.79 -1.11 -7.25
CA SER A 38 13.66 -1.54 -8.64
C SER A 38 12.21 -1.74 -9.09
N CYS A 39 11.27 -1.82 -8.16
CA CYS A 39 9.85 -1.99 -8.45
C CYS A 39 9.20 -0.67 -8.91
N ASP A 40 8.20 -0.79 -9.77
CA ASP A 40 7.22 0.28 -10.00
C ASP A 40 6.03 0.06 -9.05
N ILE A 41 5.95 0.86 -7.99
CA ILE A 41 5.00 0.66 -6.89
C ILE A 41 3.87 1.68 -7.04
N HIS A 42 2.65 1.17 -7.23
CA HIS A 42 1.44 1.98 -7.26
C HIS A 42 0.54 1.60 -6.07
N LEU A 43 0.27 2.57 -5.22
CA LEU A 43 -0.70 2.45 -4.14
C LEU A 43 -2.01 3.08 -4.60
N SER A 44 -3.10 2.32 -4.60
CA SER A 44 -4.43 2.82 -4.93
C SER A 44 -5.31 2.83 -3.69
N THR A 45 -6.09 3.90 -3.50
CA THR A 45 -7.11 4.00 -2.44
C THR A 45 -8.22 4.97 -2.84
N GLY A 46 -9.16 5.23 -1.93
CA GLY A 46 -10.25 6.15 -2.15
C GLY A 46 -10.98 6.54 -0.86
N THR A 47 -12.11 7.21 -1.07
CA THR A 47 -13.10 7.57 -0.04
C THR A 47 -14.47 7.04 -0.44
N GLY A 48 -14.52 6.02 -1.31
CA GLY A 48 -15.74 5.37 -1.75
C GLY A 48 -16.30 4.42 -0.68
N PRO A 49 -17.43 3.75 -0.98
CA PRO A 49 -18.04 2.82 -0.04
C PRO A 49 -17.08 1.75 0.45
N TRP A 50 -17.10 1.49 1.77
CA TRP A 50 -16.36 0.42 2.45
C TRP A 50 -14.83 0.54 2.43
N GLU A 51 -14.28 1.60 1.86
CA GLU A 51 -12.84 1.83 1.80
C GLU A 51 -12.33 2.55 3.05
N ASN A 52 -11.18 2.12 3.55
CA ASN A 52 -10.42 2.81 4.58
C ASN A 52 -9.04 3.18 4.03
N SER A 53 -8.87 4.45 3.68
CA SER A 53 -7.65 4.95 3.05
C SER A 53 -6.49 5.22 4.01
N GLY A 54 -6.76 5.32 5.32
CA GLY A 54 -5.74 5.63 6.33
C GLY A 54 -4.50 4.72 6.25
N PRO A 55 -4.67 3.39 6.22
CA PRO A 55 -3.54 2.46 6.07
C PRO A 55 -2.73 2.63 4.77
N THR A 56 -3.35 3.09 3.67
CA THR A 56 -2.67 3.34 2.40
C THR A 56 -1.80 4.57 2.47
N TYR A 57 -2.34 5.67 3.01
CA TYR A 57 -1.56 6.87 3.30
C TYR A 57 -0.39 6.57 4.21
N ARG A 58 -0.60 5.76 5.26
CA ARG A 58 0.46 5.39 6.19
C ARG A 58 1.60 4.64 5.50
N LEU A 59 1.28 3.70 4.62
CA LEU A 59 2.30 2.99 3.85
C LEU A 59 3.06 3.94 2.91
N SER A 60 2.36 4.87 2.25
CA SER A 60 2.99 5.89 1.40
C SER A 60 3.95 6.79 2.19
N GLU A 61 3.59 7.19 3.41
CA GLU A 61 4.49 7.93 4.31
C GLU A 61 5.76 7.13 4.66
N VAL A 62 5.61 5.83 4.96
CA VAL A 62 6.74 4.94 5.26
C VAL A 62 7.68 4.87 4.06
N LEU A 63 7.16 4.59 2.85
CA LEU A 63 7.96 4.54 1.63
C LEU A 63 8.65 5.89 1.34
N SER A 64 7.93 7.01 1.51
CA SER A 64 8.47 8.36 1.33
C SER A 64 9.61 8.66 2.30
N SER A 65 9.45 8.32 3.59
CA SER A 65 10.47 8.53 4.62
C SER A 65 11.77 7.76 4.36
N LYS A 66 11.68 6.70 3.57
CA LYS A 66 12.80 5.85 3.15
C LYS A 66 13.37 6.22 1.78
N GLY A 67 12.82 7.22 1.11
CA GLY A 67 13.23 7.61 -0.24
C GLY A 67 12.88 6.57 -1.32
N ILE A 68 11.92 5.67 -1.06
CA ILE A 68 11.46 4.68 -2.03
C ILE A 68 10.42 5.35 -2.94
N ARG A 69 10.70 5.37 -4.25
CA ARG A 69 9.78 5.92 -5.26
C ARG A 69 8.52 5.06 -5.35
N HIS A 70 7.38 5.71 -5.36
CA HIS A 70 6.07 5.08 -5.52
C HIS A 70 5.04 6.14 -5.95
N SER A 71 3.92 5.68 -6.50
CA SER A 71 2.73 6.48 -6.76
C SER A 71 1.68 6.22 -5.70
N LEU A 72 0.89 7.26 -5.38
CA LEU A 72 -0.28 7.15 -4.53
C LEU A 72 -1.47 7.77 -5.25
N ASP A 73 -2.37 6.92 -5.72
CA ASP A 73 -3.55 7.30 -6.47
C ASP A 73 -4.78 7.24 -5.57
N ASN A 74 -5.30 8.42 -5.24
CA ASN A 74 -6.55 8.54 -4.50
C ASN A 74 -7.72 8.76 -5.47
N TRP A 75 -8.54 7.74 -5.63
CA TRP A 75 -9.73 7.74 -6.49
C TRP A 75 -10.96 8.42 -5.86
N GLY A 76 -10.81 8.96 -4.63
CA GLY A 76 -11.89 9.65 -3.93
C GLY A 76 -13.15 8.79 -3.87
N PRO A 77 -14.35 9.35 -4.11
CA PRO A 77 -15.60 8.58 -4.10
C PRO A 77 -15.66 7.40 -5.09
N GLN A 78 -14.75 7.34 -6.07
CA GLN A 78 -14.65 6.26 -7.07
C GLN A 78 -13.63 5.17 -6.67
N GLY A 79 -13.05 5.25 -5.47
CA GLY A 79 -12.25 4.18 -4.87
C GLY A 79 -12.99 3.54 -3.70
N GLY A 80 -13.98 2.69 -4.00
CA GLY A 80 -14.62 1.84 -3.00
C GLY A 80 -13.92 0.48 -2.87
N HIS A 81 -14.15 -0.20 -1.74
CA HIS A 81 -13.59 -1.52 -1.46
C HIS A 81 -14.43 -2.64 -2.08
N ASP A 82 -14.68 -2.54 -3.39
CA ASP A 82 -15.48 -3.50 -4.13
C ASP A 82 -15.05 -3.59 -5.60
N TRP A 83 -15.35 -4.74 -6.21
CA TRP A 83 -14.94 -5.11 -7.56
C TRP A 83 -15.28 -4.11 -8.66
N PRO A 84 -16.47 -3.45 -8.70
CA PRO A 84 -16.79 -2.50 -9.76
C PRO A 84 -15.79 -1.34 -9.83
N TYR A 85 -15.33 -0.86 -8.67
CA TYR A 85 -14.34 0.21 -8.59
C TYR A 85 -12.98 -0.28 -9.06
N TRP A 86 -12.50 -1.43 -8.57
CA TRP A 86 -11.21 -1.98 -8.97
C TRP A 86 -11.14 -2.29 -10.47
N LYS A 87 -12.24 -2.78 -11.05
CA LYS A 87 -12.34 -3.00 -12.50
C LYS A 87 -12.22 -1.70 -13.28
N HIS A 88 -12.79 -0.59 -12.80
CA HIS A 88 -12.62 0.71 -13.44
C HIS A 88 -11.17 1.17 -13.36
N GLN A 89 -10.58 1.18 -12.16
CA GLN A 89 -9.19 1.56 -11.91
C GLN A 89 -8.22 0.77 -12.80
N MET A 90 -8.39 -0.55 -12.87
CA MET A 90 -7.57 -1.43 -13.70
C MET A 90 -7.65 -1.06 -15.19
N ARG A 91 -8.83 -0.68 -15.70
CA ARG A 91 -8.97 -0.26 -17.11
C ARG A 91 -8.22 1.03 -17.38
N GLU A 92 -8.29 2.00 -16.47
CA GLU A 92 -7.56 3.26 -16.57
C GLU A 92 -6.04 3.03 -16.52
N TYR A 93 -5.55 2.19 -15.60
CA TYR A 93 -4.13 1.85 -15.53
C TYR A 93 -3.62 1.14 -16.78
N ILE A 94 -4.33 0.11 -17.26
CA ILE A 94 -3.92 -0.62 -18.47
C ILE A 94 -3.90 0.28 -19.70
N ALA A 95 -4.87 1.20 -19.80
CA ALA A 95 -4.93 2.16 -20.91
C ALA A 95 -3.77 3.17 -20.93
N GLN A 96 -3.06 3.36 -19.81
CA GLN A 96 -1.90 4.25 -19.71
C GLN A 96 -0.57 3.54 -19.98
N LEU A 97 -0.57 2.21 -20.02
CA LEU A 97 0.63 1.40 -20.23
C LEU A 97 0.95 1.13 -21.71
N PHE A 98 0.04 1.46 -22.65
CA PHE A 98 0.14 1.22 -24.09
C PHE A 98 -0.39 2.41 -24.89
#